data_AF-A0A1G0BX09-F1
#
_entry.id   AF-A0A1G0BX09-F1
#
_cell.length_a   1.000
_cell.length_b   1.000
_cell.length_c   1.000
_cell.angle_alpha   90.00
_cell.angle_beta   90.00
_cell.angle_gamma   90.00
#
_symmetry.space_group_name_H-M   'P 1'
#
loop_
_entity.id
_entity.type
_entity.pdbx_description
1 polymer ?
#
loop_
_entity_poly.entity_id
_entity_poly.type
_entity_poly.pdbx_seq_one_letter_code
_entity_poly.pdbx_strand_id
1 'polypeptide(L)'
;MEVSMPRKMTETQYMEELYLIINEVNTAIECFYTYIEIHNYAAEDKRIFKVLNENPTFWNINLYSLQTTFFIVLGRIFDDGEDTHSIHKLLAATVAHSEFFSKNALGARKAAAGLKPDDVDSYIADVFEPQVPDLRVLKKTFSIHRVNYDATYADIRSRVFAHNILISKQDVGALFDKALIGEINNMLYNLKDILDALRDLVQNGRRPEFGVRTYEYQNRIKQRVRKTFDRLVLNT
;
A
#
# COMPACT_ATOMS: atom_id res chain seq x y z
N MET A 1 14.99 -12.38 -23.09
CA MET A 1 13.91 -11.62 -22.44
C MET A 1 12.99 -11.13 -23.53
N GLU A 2 11.93 -11.89 -23.82
CA GLU A 2 10.86 -11.39 -24.67
C GLU A 2 10.22 -10.20 -23.97
N VAL A 3 10.22 -9.05 -24.65
CA VAL A 3 9.41 -7.91 -24.23
C VAL A 3 7.97 -8.33 -24.51
N SER A 4 7.31 -8.89 -23.50
CA SER A 4 5.87 -9.16 -23.52
C SER A 4 5.17 -7.91 -24.04
N MET A 5 4.45 -8.06 -25.17
CA MET A 5 3.66 -6.98 -25.75
C MET A 5 2.74 -6.43 -24.67
N PRO A 6 2.65 -5.10 -24.50
CA PRO A 6 1.85 -4.53 -23.44
C PRO A 6 0.41 -5.03 -23.58
N ARG A 7 -0.09 -5.65 -22.49
CA ARG A 7 -1.46 -6.16 -22.42
C ARG A 7 -2.39 -5.04 -22.87
N LYS A 8 -3.14 -5.26 -23.95
CA LYS A 8 -4.15 -4.28 -24.39
C LYS A 8 -5.12 -4.04 -23.24
N MET A 9 -5.07 -2.85 -22.67
CA MET A 9 -5.82 -2.43 -21.49
C MET A 9 -6.66 -1.21 -21.84
N THR A 10 -7.86 -1.11 -21.29
CA THR A 10 -8.65 0.13 -21.36
C THR A 10 -8.31 1.04 -20.19
N GLU A 11 -8.59 2.33 -20.33
CA GLU A 11 -8.39 3.28 -19.24
C GLU A 11 -9.20 2.89 -17.99
N THR A 12 -10.43 2.38 -18.16
CA THR A 12 -11.24 1.87 -17.05
C THR A 12 -10.55 0.73 -16.30
N GLN A 13 -10.01 -0.26 -17.03
CA GLN A 13 -9.28 -1.38 -16.43
C GLN A 13 -8.03 -0.92 -15.69
N TYR A 14 -7.32 0.07 -16.26
CA TYR A 14 -6.17 0.68 -15.61
C TYR A 14 -6.56 1.34 -14.28
N MET A 15 -7.67 2.09 -14.27
CA MET A 15 -8.15 2.76 -13.06
C MET A 15 -8.59 1.75 -12.00
N GLU A 16 -9.28 0.67 -12.38
CA GLU A 16 -9.64 -0.43 -11.49
C GLU A 16 -8.41 -1.07 -10.86
N GLU A 17 -7.36 -1.32 -11.66
CA GLU A 17 -6.10 -1.88 -11.18
C GLU A 17 -5.39 -0.90 -10.23
N LEU A 18 -5.33 0.39 -10.56
CA LEU A 18 -4.78 1.42 -9.67
C LEU A 18 -5.47 1.43 -8.31
N TYR A 19 -6.81 1.42 -8.29
CA TYR A 19 -7.57 1.45 -7.03
C TYR A 19 -7.47 0.14 -6.25
N LEU A 20 -7.40 -1.00 -6.93
CA LEU A 20 -7.15 -2.29 -6.29
C LEU A 20 -5.81 -2.25 -5.53
N ILE A 21 -4.73 -1.82 -6.18
CA ILE A 21 -3.40 -1.76 -5.54
C ILE A 21 -3.36 -0.70 -4.43
N ILE A 22 -4.03 0.44 -4.59
CA ILE A 22 -4.21 1.43 -3.50
C ILE A 22 -4.87 0.78 -2.28
N ASN A 23 -5.91 -0.03 -2.49
CA ASN A 23 -6.63 -0.69 -1.40
C ASN A 23 -5.78 -1.77 -0.72
N GLU A 24 -5.00 -2.53 -1.47
CA GLU A 24 -4.03 -3.49 -0.90
C GLU A 24 -2.99 -2.76 -0.05
N VAL A 25 -2.37 -1.67 -0.53
CA VAL A 25 -1.41 -0.89 0.26
C VAL A 25 -2.05 -0.27 1.51
N ASN A 26 -3.28 0.28 1.39
CA ASN A 26 -4.02 0.78 2.55
C ASN A 26 -4.31 -0.33 3.56
N THR A 27 -4.64 -1.54 3.11
CA THR A 27 -4.88 -2.69 3.98
C THR A 27 -3.61 -3.08 4.73
N ALA A 28 -2.46 -3.13 4.04
CA ALA A 28 -1.17 -3.40 4.68
C ALA A 28 -0.84 -2.36 5.75
N ILE A 29 -1.04 -1.06 5.43
CA ILE A 29 -0.85 0.06 6.36
C ILE A 29 -1.74 -0.10 7.60
N GLU A 30 -3.04 -0.30 7.41
CA GLU A 30 -4.00 -0.43 8.52
C GLU A 30 -3.66 -1.64 9.41
N CYS A 31 -3.38 -2.81 8.83
CA CYS A 31 -3.02 -4.00 9.58
C CYS A 31 -1.72 -3.82 10.37
N PHE A 32 -0.68 -3.30 9.74
CA PHE A 32 0.63 -3.13 10.36
C PHE A 32 0.59 -2.13 11.51
N TYR A 33 0.08 -0.92 11.27
CA TYR A 33 0.05 0.11 12.31
C TYR A 33 -0.95 -0.20 13.42
N THR A 34 -2.05 -0.90 13.13
CA THR A 34 -2.96 -1.39 14.17
C THR A 34 -2.26 -2.40 15.07
N TYR A 35 -1.57 -3.39 14.47
CA TYR A 35 -0.82 -4.41 15.21
C TYR A 35 0.23 -3.79 16.13
N ILE A 36 1.05 -2.87 15.62
CA ILE A 36 2.10 -2.20 16.38
C ILE A 36 1.50 -1.33 17.49
N GLU A 37 0.43 -0.59 17.21
CA GLU A 37 -0.14 0.32 18.21
C GLU A 37 -0.80 -0.41 19.38
N ILE A 38 -1.41 -1.58 19.14
CA ILE A 38 -1.93 -2.42 20.23
C ILE A 38 -0.81 -2.75 21.22
N HIS A 39 0.35 -3.19 20.72
CA HIS A 39 1.50 -3.54 21.57
C HIS A 39 2.08 -2.32 22.27
N ASN A 40 2.27 -1.22 21.55
CA ASN A 40 2.79 0.01 22.13
C ASN A 40 1.88 0.53 23.25
N TYR A 41 0.56 0.57 23.01
CA TYR A 41 -0.34 1.12 24.01
C TYR A 41 -0.45 0.22 25.25
N ALA A 42 -0.43 -1.10 25.06
CA ALA A 42 -0.34 -2.04 26.17
C ALA A 42 0.95 -1.91 26.99
N ALA A 43 2.07 -1.59 26.34
CA ALA A 43 3.34 -1.33 27.02
C ALA A 43 3.33 0.01 27.79
N GLU A 44 2.64 1.03 27.26
CA GLU A 44 2.53 2.36 27.84
C GLU A 44 1.53 2.43 29.01
N ASP A 45 0.41 1.68 28.96
CA ASP A 45 -0.68 1.75 29.94
C ASP A 45 -1.07 0.38 30.50
N LYS A 46 -0.81 0.20 31.81
CA LYS A 46 -1.12 -1.03 32.56
C LYS A 46 -2.60 -1.42 32.57
N ARG A 47 -3.52 -0.46 32.42
CA ARG A 47 -4.96 -0.74 32.36
C ARG A 47 -5.31 -1.45 31.05
N ILE A 48 -4.73 -0.98 29.95
CA ILE A 48 -4.87 -1.59 28.62
C ILE A 48 -4.26 -2.99 28.65
N PHE A 49 -3.06 -3.14 29.22
CA PHE A 49 -2.45 -4.45 29.42
C PHE A 49 -3.36 -5.41 30.20
N LYS A 50 -4.02 -4.94 31.27
CA LYS A 50 -4.95 -5.77 32.05
C LYS A 50 -6.14 -6.22 31.21
N VAL A 51 -6.82 -5.31 30.49
CA VAL A 51 -7.96 -5.63 29.61
C VAL A 51 -7.58 -6.65 28.53
N LEU A 52 -6.39 -6.54 27.94
CA LEU A 52 -5.89 -7.53 26.98
C LEU A 52 -5.74 -8.91 27.62
N ASN A 53 -5.28 -8.98 28.88
CA ASN A 53 -5.09 -10.22 29.62
C ASN A 53 -6.38 -10.79 30.24
N GLU A 54 -7.49 -10.07 30.23
CA GLU A 54 -8.78 -10.62 30.66
C GLU A 54 -9.30 -11.67 29.65
N ASN A 55 -9.03 -11.46 28.35
CA ASN A 55 -9.40 -12.40 27.28
C ASN A 55 -8.24 -12.59 26.27
N PRO A 56 -7.13 -13.21 26.69
CA PRO A 56 -5.89 -13.24 25.90
C PRO A 56 -6.06 -14.02 24.59
N THR A 57 -6.86 -15.09 24.58
CA THR A 57 -7.13 -15.88 23.36
C THR A 57 -7.80 -15.05 22.27
N PHE A 58 -8.77 -14.20 22.64
CA PHE A 58 -9.46 -13.31 21.69
C PHE A 58 -8.46 -12.35 21.04
N TRP A 59 -7.63 -11.69 21.84
CA TRP A 59 -6.66 -10.72 21.35
C TRP A 59 -5.53 -11.39 20.54
N ASN A 60 -5.05 -12.55 20.96
CA ASN A 60 -4.04 -13.30 20.22
C ASN A 60 -4.52 -13.69 18.81
N ILE A 61 -5.77 -14.12 18.65
CA ILE A 61 -6.34 -14.43 17.33
C ILE A 61 -6.42 -13.17 16.47
N ASN A 62 -6.84 -12.03 17.04
CA ASN A 62 -6.91 -10.77 16.30
C ASN A 62 -5.52 -10.27 15.88
N LEU A 63 -4.53 -10.32 16.77
CA LEU A 63 -3.14 -9.96 16.47
C LEU A 63 -2.55 -10.87 15.40
N TYR A 64 -2.78 -12.18 15.49
CA TYR A 64 -2.38 -13.14 14.47
C TYR A 64 -3.05 -12.84 13.11
N SER A 65 -4.33 -12.49 13.12
CA SER A 65 -5.08 -12.14 11.91
C SER A 65 -4.53 -10.88 11.25
N LEU A 66 -4.26 -9.82 12.03
CA LEU A 66 -3.64 -8.59 11.53
C LEU A 66 -2.29 -8.87 10.88
N GLN A 67 -1.44 -9.66 11.54
CA GLN A 67 -0.11 -10.00 11.04
C GLN A 67 -0.21 -10.86 9.77
N THR A 68 -1.08 -11.88 9.77
CA THR A 68 -1.33 -12.75 8.61
C THR A 68 -1.81 -11.93 7.42
N THR A 69 -2.83 -11.09 7.60
CA THR A 69 -3.35 -10.22 6.55
C THR A 69 -2.26 -9.31 6.01
N PHE A 70 -1.47 -8.67 6.89
CA PHE A 70 -0.36 -7.81 6.47
C PHE A 70 0.62 -8.54 5.55
N PHE A 71 1.14 -9.71 5.94
CA PHE A 71 2.14 -10.42 5.13
C PHE A 71 1.56 -10.99 3.82
N ILE A 72 0.31 -11.46 3.84
CA ILE A 72 -0.35 -11.97 2.62
C ILE A 72 -0.62 -10.83 1.63
N VAL A 73 -1.11 -9.68 2.09
CA VAL A 73 -1.33 -8.48 1.28
C VAL A 73 -0.01 -7.94 0.74
N LEU A 74 1.02 -7.87 1.58
CA LEU A 74 2.35 -7.46 1.15
C LEU A 74 2.87 -8.37 0.04
N GLY A 75 2.67 -9.68 0.17
CA GLY A 75 2.99 -10.64 -0.90
C GLY A 75 2.26 -10.39 -2.21
N ARG A 76 0.97 -10.04 -2.16
CA ARG A 76 0.19 -9.70 -3.36
C ARG A 76 0.69 -8.42 -4.03
N ILE A 77 1.02 -7.38 -3.25
CA ILE A 77 1.55 -6.12 -3.76
C ILE A 77 2.83 -6.34 -4.56
N PHE A 78 3.71 -7.20 -4.08
CA PHE A 78 5.00 -7.52 -4.69
C PHE A 78 4.96 -8.75 -5.62
N ASP A 79 3.80 -9.32 -5.91
CA ASP A 79 3.72 -10.54 -6.73
C ASP A 79 4.15 -10.29 -8.19
N ASP A 80 4.77 -11.28 -8.82
CA ASP A 80 5.24 -11.24 -10.20
C ASP A 80 4.69 -12.36 -11.09
N GLY A 81 3.80 -13.20 -10.57
CA GLY A 81 3.13 -14.25 -11.37
C GLY A 81 2.28 -13.66 -12.50
N GLU A 82 2.07 -14.39 -13.59
CA GLU A 82 1.46 -13.86 -14.84
C GLU A 82 0.02 -13.37 -14.68
N ASP A 83 -0.76 -13.96 -13.79
CA ASP A 83 -2.18 -13.66 -13.57
C ASP A 83 -2.46 -12.78 -12.34
N THR A 84 -1.43 -12.26 -11.68
CA THR A 84 -1.59 -11.42 -10.49
C THR A 84 -1.89 -9.96 -10.80
N HIS A 85 -2.45 -9.23 -9.83
CA HIS A 85 -2.50 -7.78 -9.84
C HIS A 85 -1.48 -7.27 -8.82
N SER A 86 -0.44 -6.58 -9.30
CA SER A 86 0.67 -6.14 -8.45
C SER A 86 1.16 -4.76 -8.86
N ILE A 87 1.90 -4.11 -7.95
CA ILE A 87 2.42 -2.78 -8.24
C ILE A 87 3.43 -2.80 -9.40
N HIS A 88 4.18 -3.89 -9.59
CA HIS A 88 5.09 -4.01 -10.73
C HIS A 88 4.33 -3.97 -12.06
N LYS A 89 3.20 -4.67 -12.15
CA LYS A 89 2.36 -4.69 -13.36
C LYS A 89 1.66 -3.36 -13.58
N LEU A 90 1.13 -2.75 -12.52
CA LEU A 90 0.55 -1.42 -12.58
C LEU A 90 1.57 -0.40 -13.14
N LEU A 91 2.80 -0.38 -12.61
CA LEU A 91 3.84 0.54 -13.07
C LEU A 91 4.32 0.23 -14.50
N ALA A 92 4.30 -1.04 -14.92
CA ALA A 92 4.56 -1.40 -16.31
C ALA A 92 3.44 -0.89 -17.23
N ALA A 93 2.17 -1.05 -16.83
CA ALA A 93 1.00 -0.55 -17.55
C ALA A 93 1.00 0.99 -17.62
N THR A 94 1.39 1.68 -16.54
CA THR A 94 1.56 3.14 -16.52
C THR A 94 2.50 3.62 -17.64
N VAL A 95 3.62 2.92 -17.85
CA VAL A 95 4.59 3.30 -18.90
C VAL A 95 4.10 2.89 -20.29
N ALA A 96 3.46 1.73 -20.41
CA ALA A 96 2.95 1.20 -21.67
C ALA A 96 1.77 1.99 -22.23
N HIS A 97 0.95 2.57 -21.33
CA HIS A 97 -0.28 3.28 -21.65
C HIS A 97 -0.19 4.76 -21.27
N SER A 98 0.87 5.44 -21.73
CA SER A 98 1.07 6.87 -21.48
C SER A 98 -0.09 7.75 -21.98
N GLU A 99 -0.86 7.27 -22.96
CA GLU A 99 -2.03 7.95 -23.51
C GLU A 99 -3.13 8.22 -22.46
N PHE A 100 -3.24 7.40 -21.40
CA PHE A 100 -4.20 7.61 -20.31
C PHE A 100 -3.89 8.87 -19.49
N PHE A 101 -2.66 9.37 -19.58
CA PHE A 101 -2.20 10.55 -18.85
C PHE A 101 -2.15 11.81 -19.72
N SER A 102 -2.59 11.72 -20.98
CA SER A 102 -2.66 12.88 -21.87
C SER A 102 -3.65 13.93 -21.36
N LYS A 103 -3.45 15.17 -21.78
CA LYS A 103 -4.41 16.27 -21.52
C LYS A 103 -5.80 15.93 -22.04
N ASN A 104 -5.88 15.29 -23.20
CA ASN A 104 -7.15 14.86 -23.80
C ASN A 104 -7.86 13.81 -22.94
N ALA A 105 -7.14 12.80 -22.46
CA ALA A 105 -7.72 11.78 -21.59
C ALA A 105 -8.20 12.41 -20.25
N LEU A 106 -7.41 13.32 -19.67
CA LEU A 106 -7.82 14.05 -18.48
C LEU A 106 -9.06 14.91 -18.73
N GLY A 107 -9.11 15.63 -19.85
CA GLY A 107 -10.25 16.44 -20.24
C GLY A 107 -11.53 15.60 -20.38
N ALA A 108 -11.44 14.44 -21.03
CA ALA A 108 -12.53 13.49 -21.14
C ALA A 108 -13.02 13.01 -19.76
N ARG A 109 -12.10 12.69 -18.83
CA ARG A 109 -12.44 12.34 -17.45
C ARG A 109 -13.16 13.47 -16.73
N LYS A 110 -12.70 14.72 -16.86
CA LYS A 110 -13.33 15.89 -16.19
C LYS A 110 -14.70 16.20 -16.77
N ALA A 111 -14.87 16.12 -18.09
CA ALA A 111 -16.16 16.27 -18.75
C ALA A 111 -17.15 15.18 -18.29
N ALA A 112 -16.72 13.91 -18.24
CA ALA A 112 -17.52 12.80 -17.73
C ALA A 112 -17.90 12.98 -16.25
N ALA A 113 -17.06 13.65 -15.46
CA ALA A 113 -17.34 14.02 -14.08
C ALA A 113 -18.27 15.25 -13.93
N GLY A 114 -18.75 15.83 -15.04
CA GLY A 114 -19.72 16.92 -15.05
C GLY A 114 -19.12 18.33 -15.15
N LEU A 115 -17.82 18.46 -15.45
CA LEU A 115 -17.21 19.78 -15.70
C LEU A 115 -17.67 20.32 -17.06
N LYS A 116 -17.99 21.62 -17.14
CA LYS A 116 -18.46 22.25 -18.38
C LYS A 116 -17.32 22.35 -19.42
N PRO A 117 -17.61 22.39 -20.72
CA PRO A 117 -16.58 22.46 -21.77
C PRO A 117 -15.54 23.58 -21.55
N ASP A 118 -15.98 24.83 -21.35
CA ASP A 118 -15.06 25.97 -21.12
C ASP A 118 -14.19 25.78 -19.86
N ASP A 119 -14.76 25.18 -18.82
CA ASP A 119 -14.05 24.87 -17.59
C ASP A 119 -13.05 23.70 -17.78
N VAL A 120 -13.35 22.75 -18.67
CA VAL A 120 -12.44 21.65 -19.03
C VAL A 120 -11.22 22.18 -19.77
N ASP A 121 -11.42 23.01 -20.79
CA ASP A 121 -10.34 23.61 -21.58
C ASP A 121 -9.43 24.46 -20.69
N SER A 122 -10.02 25.28 -19.82
CA SER A 122 -9.30 26.05 -18.80
C SER A 122 -8.53 25.14 -17.84
N TYR A 123 -9.14 24.05 -17.37
CA TYR A 123 -8.50 23.12 -16.45
C TYR A 123 -7.27 22.45 -17.08
N ILE A 124 -7.36 21.94 -18.30
CA ILE A 124 -6.27 21.18 -18.93
C ILE A 124 -5.18 22.06 -19.58
N ALA A 125 -5.39 23.38 -19.65
CA ALA A 125 -4.41 24.30 -20.22
C ALA A 125 -3.03 24.19 -19.51
N ASP A 126 -3.05 24.19 -18.18
CA ASP A 126 -1.84 24.30 -17.35
C ASP A 126 -1.44 23.02 -16.60
N VAL A 127 -2.10 21.89 -16.87
CA VAL A 127 -1.73 20.61 -16.24
C VAL A 127 -0.43 20.05 -16.80
N PHE A 128 0.22 19.24 -15.98
CA PHE A 128 1.39 18.47 -16.39
C PHE A 128 1.00 17.26 -17.24
N GLU A 129 1.56 17.18 -18.45
CA GLU A 129 1.41 16.04 -19.35
C GLU A 129 2.71 15.22 -19.37
N PRO A 130 2.73 14.02 -18.75
CA PRO A 130 3.95 13.27 -18.55
C PRO A 130 4.46 12.68 -19.87
N GLN A 131 5.78 12.65 -20.03
CA GLN A 131 6.44 11.86 -21.06
C GLN A 131 6.84 10.49 -20.48
N VAL A 132 7.13 9.53 -21.35
CA VAL A 132 7.60 8.19 -20.95
C VAL A 132 8.75 8.22 -19.92
N PRO A 133 9.76 9.10 -20.03
CA PRO A 133 10.80 9.24 -19.00
C PRO A 133 10.25 9.62 -17.62
N ASP A 134 9.27 10.53 -17.54
CA ASP A 134 8.65 10.95 -16.29
C ASP A 134 7.94 9.76 -15.61
N LEU A 135 7.25 8.94 -16.40
CA LEU A 135 6.54 7.74 -15.92
C LEU A 135 7.51 6.64 -15.46
N ARG A 136 8.67 6.51 -16.10
CA ARG A 136 9.71 5.53 -15.70
C ARG A 136 10.33 5.83 -14.34
N VAL A 137 10.30 7.08 -13.88
CA VAL A 137 10.79 7.44 -12.53
C VAL A 137 10.03 6.67 -11.46
N LEU A 138 8.72 6.47 -11.60
CA LEU A 138 7.89 5.71 -10.65
C LEU A 138 8.41 4.27 -10.47
N LYS A 139 8.77 3.60 -11.57
CA LYS A 139 9.32 2.24 -11.55
C LYS A 139 10.68 2.18 -10.87
N LYS A 140 11.53 3.20 -11.08
CA LYS A 140 12.85 3.28 -10.45
C LYS A 140 12.74 3.49 -8.94
N THR A 141 11.82 4.34 -8.48
CA THR A 141 11.57 4.54 -7.05
C THR A 141 11.11 3.25 -6.37
N PHE A 142 10.30 2.43 -7.06
CA PHE A 142 9.82 1.16 -6.52
C PHE A 142 10.91 0.07 -6.39
N SER A 143 11.88 0.00 -7.31
CA SER A 143 12.77 -1.17 -7.42
C SER A 143 13.59 -1.48 -6.17
N ILE A 144 13.96 -0.46 -5.37
CA ILE A 144 14.69 -0.68 -4.12
C ILE A 144 13.86 -1.45 -3.08
N HIS A 145 12.54 -1.25 -3.06
CA HIS A 145 11.65 -1.90 -2.11
C HIS A 145 11.40 -3.37 -2.48
N ARG A 146 11.43 -3.70 -3.77
CA ARG A 146 11.36 -5.10 -4.24
C ARG A 146 12.53 -5.92 -3.70
N VAL A 147 13.74 -5.39 -3.80
CA VAL A 147 14.95 -6.07 -3.30
C VAL A 147 14.80 -6.38 -1.80
N ASN A 148 14.33 -5.41 -1.02
CA ASN A 148 14.12 -5.61 0.41
C ASN A 148 12.99 -6.61 0.70
N TYR A 149 11.89 -6.56 -0.09
CA TYR A 149 10.80 -7.52 0.01
C TYR A 149 11.29 -8.96 -0.17
N ASP A 150 12.01 -9.22 -1.27
CA ASP A 150 12.48 -10.56 -1.63
C ASP A 150 13.50 -11.09 -0.63
N ALA A 151 14.40 -10.24 -0.13
CA ALA A 151 15.45 -10.64 0.79
C ALA A 151 14.96 -11.00 2.20
N THR A 152 13.90 -10.34 2.68
CA THR A 152 13.50 -10.41 4.09
C THR A 152 12.07 -10.94 4.28
N TYR A 153 11.12 -10.51 3.47
CA TYR A 153 9.69 -10.65 3.78
C TYR A 153 8.99 -11.74 2.96
N ALA A 154 9.51 -12.10 1.79
CA ALA A 154 8.97 -13.16 0.95
C ALA A 154 8.95 -14.52 1.68
N ASP A 155 10.02 -14.85 2.38
CA ASP A 155 10.15 -16.08 3.16
C ASP A 155 9.19 -16.12 4.35
N ILE A 156 9.01 -14.99 5.05
CA ILE A 156 8.05 -14.88 6.15
C ILE A 156 6.63 -15.17 5.65
N ARG A 157 6.21 -14.52 4.56
CA ARG A 157 4.91 -14.77 3.94
C ARG A 157 4.77 -16.25 3.58
N SER A 158 5.70 -16.78 2.78
CA SER A 158 5.60 -18.13 2.24
C SER A 158 5.59 -19.19 3.34
N ARG A 159 6.60 -19.15 4.22
CA ARG A 159 6.90 -20.25 5.15
C ARG A 159 6.09 -20.19 6.45
N VAL A 160 5.63 -19.01 6.86
CA VAL A 160 4.86 -18.84 8.10
C VAL A 160 3.37 -18.71 7.81
N PHE A 161 2.98 -17.78 6.93
CA PHE A 161 1.57 -17.41 6.79
C PHE A 161 0.82 -18.11 5.66
N ALA A 162 1.45 -18.31 4.50
CA ALA A 162 0.79 -18.86 3.32
C ALA A 162 0.72 -20.39 3.34
N HIS A 163 1.83 -21.04 3.73
CA HIS A 163 1.95 -22.49 3.67
C HIS A 163 2.18 -23.16 5.03
N ASN A 164 2.40 -22.37 6.10
CA ASN A 164 2.62 -22.85 7.47
C ASN A 164 3.62 -24.02 7.55
N ILE A 165 4.77 -23.85 6.90
CA ILE A 165 5.82 -24.87 6.72
C ILE A 165 6.66 -25.03 7.99
N LEU A 166 6.86 -23.93 8.73
CA LEU A 166 7.68 -23.91 9.93
C LEU A 166 6.87 -24.24 11.18
N ILE A 167 7.29 -25.28 11.90
CA ILE A 167 6.67 -25.71 13.17
C ILE A 167 7.48 -25.21 14.38
N SER A 168 8.79 -25.04 14.22
CA SER A 168 9.69 -24.59 15.27
C SER A 168 9.54 -23.08 15.54
N LYS A 169 9.29 -22.72 16.80
CA LYS A 169 9.29 -21.31 17.24
C LYS A 169 10.64 -20.62 17.01
N GLN A 170 11.75 -21.36 17.10
CA GLN A 170 13.09 -20.83 16.86
C GLN A 170 13.27 -20.46 15.38
N ASP A 171 12.80 -21.31 14.47
CA ASP A 171 12.92 -21.07 13.02
C ASP A 171 12.02 -19.90 12.59
N VAL A 172 10.82 -19.79 13.17
CA VAL A 172 9.96 -18.62 12.97
C VAL A 172 10.64 -17.36 13.51
N GLY A 173 11.18 -17.40 14.73
CA GLY A 173 11.92 -16.28 15.33
C GLY A 173 13.06 -15.79 14.44
N ALA A 174 13.88 -16.70 13.92
CA ALA A 174 15.02 -16.37 13.06
C ALA A 174 14.62 -15.66 11.75
N LEU A 175 13.41 -15.91 11.22
CA LEU A 175 12.88 -15.16 10.08
C LEU A 175 12.47 -13.74 10.48
N PHE A 176 11.78 -13.60 11.62
CA PHE A 176 11.32 -12.31 12.11
C PHE A 176 12.43 -11.41 12.66
N ASP A 177 13.55 -11.97 13.15
CA ASP A 177 14.71 -11.19 13.62
C ASP A 177 15.30 -10.28 12.53
N LYS A 178 15.08 -10.62 11.26
CA LYS A 178 15.51 -9.82 10.11
C LYS A 178 14.49 -8.75 9.72
N ALA A 179 13.25 -8.84 10.19
CA ALA A 179 12.17 -7.96 9.81
C ALA A 179 12.16 -6.69 10.68
N LEU A 180 12.78 -5.62 10.18
CA LEU A 180 12.84 -4.36 10.93
C LEU A 180 11.58 -3.51 10.73
N ILE A 181 11.01 -3.03 11.84
CA ILE A 181 9.85 -2.11 11.84
C ILE A 181 10.15 -0.85 11.00
N GLY A 182 11.36 -0.30 11.11
CA GLY A 182 11.77 0.88 10.34
C GLY A 182 11.78 0.64 8.82
N GLU A 183 12.17 -0.55 8.39
CA GLU A 183 12.16 -0.93 6.97
C GLU A 183 10.74 -1.13 6.44
N ILE A 184 9.87 -1.79 7.21
CA ILE A 184 8.45 -1.93 6.88
C ILE A 184 7.80 -0.55 6.76
N ASN A 185 8.04 0.32 7.74
CA ASN A 185 7.55 1.71 7.71
C ASN A 185 7.98 2.39 6.40
N ASN A 186 9.27 2.42 6.11
CA ASN A 186 9.81 3.05 4.91
C ASN A 186 9.19 2.46 3.63
N MET A 187 9.04 1.14 3.56
CA MET A 187 8.40 0.46 2.44
C MET A 187 6.95 0.91 2.25
N LEU A 188 6.14 0.89 3.31
CA LEU A 188 4.73 1.31 3.25
C LEU A 188 4.59 2.80 2.91
N TYR A 189 5.48 3.66 3.41
CA TYR A 189 5.52 5.07 3.04
C TYR A 189 5.75 5.26 1.55
N ASN A 190 6.77 4.62 0.99
CA ASN A 190 7.10 4.78 -0.44
C ASN A 190 6.02 4.16 -1.34
N LEU A 191 5.46 3.00 -0.98
CA LEU A 191 4.33 2.40 -1.70
C LEU A 191 3.15 3.37 -1.76
N LYS A 192 2.79 3.98 -0.62
CA LYS A 192 1.70 4.95 -0.57
C LYS A 192 2.00 6.19 -1.40
N ASP A 193 3.24 6.67 -1.36
CA ASP A 193 3.66 7.88 -2.07
C ASP A 193 3.61 7.73 -3.59
N ILE A 194 4.11 6.60 -4.09
CA ILE A 194 4.06 6.26 -5.50
C ILE A 194 2.60 6.20 -5.97
N LEU A 195 1.73 5.52 -5.23
CA LEU A 195 0.34 5.33 -5.63
C LEU A 195 -0.49 6.61 -5.53
N ASP A 196 -0.28 7.43 -4.50
CA ASP A 196 -0.92 8.74 -4.42
C ASP A 196 -0.41 9.66 -5.53
N ALA A 197 0.88 9.63 -5.87
CA ALA A 197 1.44 10.44 -6.96
C ALA A 197 0.86 10.01 -8.31
N LEU A 198 0.74 8.70 -8.52
CA LEU A 198 0.13 8.13 -9.71
C LEU A 198 -1.37 8.48 -9.82
N ARG A 199 -2.10 8.40 -8.71
CA ARG A 199 -3.50 8.84 -8.63
C ARG A 199 -3.65 10.33 -8.93
N ASP A 200 -2.84 11.17 -8.31
CA ASP A 200 -2.91 12.62 -8.53
C ASP A 200 -2.53 13.00 -9.97
N LEU A 201 -1.57 12.29 -10.57
CA LEU A 201 -1.22 12.45 -11.98
C LEU A 201 -2.39 12.08 -12.89
N VAL A 202 -2.98 10.88 -12.75
CA VAL A 202 -4.07 10.47 -13.64
C VAL A 202 -5.35 11.28 -13.39
N GLN A 203 -5.68 11.62 -12.15
CA GLN A 203 -6.94 12.29 -11.84
C GLN A 203 -6.87 13.81 -12.01
N ASN A 204 -5.70 14.42 -11.84
CA ASN A 204 -5.58 15.88 -11.75
C ASN A 204 -4.45 16.45 -12.61
N GLY A 205 -3.68 15.62 -13.34
CA GLY A 205 -2.56 16.09 -14.15
C GLY A 205 -1.47 16.77 -13.32
N ARG A 206 -1.28 16.35 -12.06
CA ARG A 206 -0.23 16.89 -11.19
C ARG A 206 1.08 16.18 -11.45
N ARG A 207 2.17 16.93 -11.50
CA ARG A 207 3.52 16.36 -11.59
C ARG A 207 3.80 15.45 -10.39
N PRO A 208 4.31 14.23 -10.58
CA PRO A 208 4.70 13.37 -9.47
C PRO A 208 5.80 14.02 -8.62
N GLU A 209 5.52 14.21 -7.34
CA GLU A 209 6.49 14.62 -6.33
C GLU A 209 6.54 13.55 -5.24
N PHE A 210 7.75 13.20 -4.81
CA PHE A 210 7.99 12.14 -3.83
C PHE A 210 8.60 12.71 -2.55
N GLY A 211 8.29 12.11 -1.41
CA GLY A 211 8.83 12.47 -0.10
C GLY A 211 8.26 13.77 0.50
N VAL A 212 7.38 14.48 -0.23
CA VAL A 212 6.77 15.74 0.22
C VAL A 212 5.52 15.55 1.08
N ARG A 213 4.88 14.38 1.01
CA ARG A 213 3.61 14.14 1.69
C ARG A 213 3.82 13.83 3.17
N THR A 214 3.12 14.57 4.02
CA THR A 214 2.99 14.24 5.44
C THR A 214 1.97 13.12 5.61
N TYR A 215 2.43 12.00 6.15
CA TYR A 215 1.60 10.80 6.27
C TYR A 215 0.91 10.71 7.62
N GLU A 216 -0.09 11.59 7.80
CA GLU A 216 -0.95 11.61 8.99
C GLU A 216 -1.76 10.32 9.17
N TYR A 217 -1.86 9.45 8.15
CA TYR A 217 -2.58 8.19 8.26
C TYR A 217 -2.10 7.37 9.46
N GLN A 218 -0.79 7.40 9.76
CA GLN A 218 -0.23 6.66 10.88
C GLN A 218 -0.83 7.18 12.19
N ASN A 219 -0.80 8.50 12.39
CA ASN A 219 -1.35 9.14 13.59
C ASN A 219 -2.86 8.90 13.71
N ARG A 220 -3.61 8.95 12.60
CA ARG A 220 -5.04 8.63 12.60
C ARG A 220 -5.32 7.18 12.98
N ILE A 221 -4.52 6.23 12.49
CA ILE A 221 -4.65 4.81 12.87
C ILE A 221 -4.39 4.67 14.37
N LYS A 222 -3.27 5.24 14.85
CA LYS A 222 -2.91 5.18 16.27
C LYS A 222 -4.00 5.74 17.17
N GLN A 223 -4.51 6.93 16.85
CA GLN A 223 -5.59 7.57 17.58
C GLN A 223 -6.87 6.73 17.59
N ARG A 224 -7.24 6.10 16.45
CA ARG A 224 -8.42 5.21 16.38
C ARG A 224 -8.25 3.97 17.25
N VAL A 225 -7.06 3.37 17.27
CA VAL A 225 -6.73 2.22 18.12
C VAL A 225 -6.84 2.62 19.59
N ARG A 226 -6.13 3.68 20.01
CA ARG A 226 -6.15 4.16 21.40
C ARG A 226 -7.56 4.49 21.87
N LYS A 227 -8.32 5.27 21.09
CA LYS A 227 -9.71 5.61 21.40
C LYS A 227 -10.62 4.39 21.55
N THR A 228 -10.36 3.33 20.79
CA THR A 228 -11.09 2.06 20.94
C THR A 228 -10.79 1.41 22.29
N PHE A 229 -9.53 1.31 22.68
CA PHE A 229 -9.17 0.74 23.98
C PHE A 229 -9.58 1.60 25.17
N ASP A 230 -9.51 2.93 25.05
CA ASP A 230 -9.97 3.84 26.10
C ASP A 230 -11.45 3.58 26.43
N ARG A 231 -12.26 3.33 25.40
CA ARG A 231 -13.67 2.95 25.58
C ARG A 231 -13.85 1.58 26.21
N LEU A 232 -12.95 0.64 25.98
CA LEU A 232 -13.02 -0.68 26.63
C LEU A 232 -12.70 -0.55 28.13
N VAL A 233 -11.68 0.24 28.48
CA VAL A 233 -11.30 0.49 29.88
C VAL A 233 -12.37 1.26 30.65
N LEU A 234 -13.01 2.26 30.05
CA LEU A 234 -14.07 3.04 30.72
C LEU A 234 -15.33 2.23 31.04
N ASN A 235 -15.51 1.06 30.42
CA ASN A 235 -16.66 0.18 30.60
C ASN A 235 -16.33 -1.10 31.41
N THR A 236 -15.14 -1.19 32.00
CA THR A 236 -14.68 -2.28 32.89
C THR A 236 -14.48 -1.77 34.31
#